data_AF-A0A544Z504-F1
#
_entry.id   AF-A0A544Z504-F1
#
_cell.length_a   1.000
_cell.length_b   1.000
_cell.length_c   1.000
_cell.angle_alpha   90.00
_cell.angle_beta   90.00
_cell.angle_gamma   90.00
#
_symmetry.space_group_name_H-M   'P 1'
#
loop_
_entity.id
_entity.type
_entity.pdbx_description
1 polymer ?
#
loop_
_entity_poly.entity_id
_entity_poly.type
_entity_poly.pdbx_seq_one_letter_code
_entity_poly.pdbx_strand_id
1 'polypeptide(L)'
;MSELFEVNYVDIRPQQLAKGLSQWHVTATDVESGYAAALREIQRLNAAEPWGHDTAGAAFRSAYMEGGGPDTLMKKGEELAAKVVELGPTVRRSAENARGMDGERAREVREILKRV
;
A
#
# COMPACT_ATOMS: atom_id res chain seq x y z
N MET A 1 -36.11 28.05 10.00
CA MET A 1 -35.09 27.58 9.03
C MET A 1 -34.06 26.77 9.82
N SER A 2 -34.36 25.48 10.02
CA SER A 2 -33.46 24.54 10.69
C SER A 2 -32.71 23.79 9.60
N GLU A 3 -31.64 24.40 9.09
CA GLU A 3 -30.65 23.64 8.31
C GLU A 3 -29.96 22.70 9.32
N LEU A 4 -30.56 21.51 9.45
CA LEU A 4 -30.02 20.39 10.19
C LEU A 4 -28.66 20.08 9.59
N PHE A 5 -27.61 20.38 10.34
CA PHE A 5 -26.25 19.93 10.06
C PHE A 5 -26.30 18.42 9.80
N GLU A 6 -26.09 18.01 8.55
CA GLU A 6 -25.93 16.61 8.19
C GLU A 6 -24.55 16.17 8.69
N VAL A 7 -24.50 15.71 9.94
CA VAL A 7 -23.30 15.16 10.54
C VAL A 7 -23.07 13.80 9.89
N ASN A 8 -22.23 13.78 8.85
CA ASN A 8 -21.69 12.55 8.28
C ASN A 8 -20.74 11.91 9.30
N TYR A 9 -21.29 11.12 10.22
CA TYR A 9 -20.52 10.37 11.21
C TYR A 9 -19.83 9.18 10.55
N VAL A 10 -18.50 9.12 10.62
CA VAL A 10 -17.74 7.95 10.21
C VAL A 10 -17.60 7.02 11.41
N ASP A 11 -18.35 5.93 11.43
CA ASP A 11 -18.24 4.91 12.49
C ASP A 11 -16.95 4.08 12.33
N ILE A 12 -15.86 4.59 12.91
CA ILE A 12 -14.59 3.86 12.99
C ILE A 12 -14.61 2.94 14.20
N ARG A 13 -14.90 1.66 13.95
CA ARG A 13 -14.89 0.60 14.97
C ARG A 13 -13.44 0.23 15.35
N PRO A 14 -12.92 0.61 16.53
CA PRO A 14 -11.49 0.53 16.83
C PRO A 14 -10.93 -0.90 16.80
N GLN A 15 -11.72 -1.87 17.26
CA GLN A 15 -11.31 -3.28 17.27
C GLN A 15 -11.18 -3.85 15.86
N GLN A 16 -12.07 -3.45 14.94
CA GLN A 16 -12.02 -3.92 13.56
C GLN A 16 -10.89 -3.27 12.78
N LEU A 17 -10.67 -1.98 13.01
CA LEU A 17 -9.51 -1.26 12.47
C LEU A 17 -8.21 -1.92 12.94
N ALA A 18 -8.06 -2.20 14.23
CA ALA A 18 -6.87 -2.85 14.78
C ALA A 18 -6.64 -4.24 14.18
N LYS A 19 -7.70 -5.05 14.08
CA LYS A 19 -7.65 -6.37 13.44
C LYS A 19 -7.23 -6.27 11.97
N GLY A 20 -7.87 -5.39 11.21
CA GLY A 20 -7.57 -5.19 9.79
C GLY A 20 -6.14 -4.71 9.55
N LEU A 21 -5.66 -3.75 10.35
CA LEU A 21 -4.28 -3.27 10.29
C LEU A 21 -3.26 -4.36 10.65
N SER A 22 -3.58 -5.23 11.61
CA SER A 22 -2.72 -6.36 11.97
C SER A 22 -2.65 -7.38 10.83
N GLN A 23 -3.78 -7.73 10.21
CA GLN A 23 -3.82 -8.63 9.06
C GLN A 23 -3.08 -8.03 7.86
N TRP A 24 -3.32 -6.74 7.58
CA TRP A 24 -2.64 -6.01 6.52
C TRP A 24 -1.12 -6.01 6.73
N HIS A 25 -0.65 -5.77 7.95
CA HIS A 25 0.77 -5.74 8.24
C HIS A 25 1.46 -7.06 7.91
N VAL A 26 0.87 -8.20 8.31
CA VAL A 26 1.40 -9.53 7.99
C VAL A 26 1.48 -9.72 6.47
N THR A 27 0.39 -9.46 5.76
CA THR A 27 0.36 -9.60 4.30
C THR A 27 1.33 -8.65 3.60
N ALA A 28 1.48 -7.42 4.09
CA ALA A 28 2.41 -6.45 3.51
C ALA A 28 3.87 -6.91 3.67
N THR A 29 4.24 -7.50 4.82
CA THR A 29 5.56 -8.09 5.03
C THR A 29 5.80 -9.29 4.11
N ASP A 30 4.80 -10.14 3.90
CA ASP A 30 4.90 -11.26 2.97
C ASP A 30 5.09 -10.78 1.51
N VAL A 31 4.37 -9.74 1.11
CA VAL A 31 4.50 -9.12 -0.22
C VAL A 31 5.88 -8.50 -0.39
N GLU A 32 6.36 -7.71 0.57
CA GLU A 32 7.67 -7.05 0.51
C GLU A 32 8.80 -8.08 0.42
N SER A 33 8.81 -9.07 1.31
CA SER A 33 9.85 -10.09 1.36
C SER A 33 9.81 -11.03 0.16
N GLY A 34 8.61 -11.49 -0.23
CA GLY A 34 8.39 -12.38 -1.36
C GLY A 34 8.76 -11.72 -2.69
N TYR A 35 8.38 -10.45 -2.87
CA TYR A 35 8.73 -9.71 -4.07
C TYR A 35 10.25 -9.47 -4.16
N ALA A 36 10.89 -9.08 -3.07
CA ALA A 36 12.34 -8.91 -3.03
C ALA A 36 13.12 -10.21 -3.27
N ALA A 37 12.56 -11.37 -2.90
CA ALA A 37 13.14 -12.68 -3.22
C ALA A 37 12.98 -13.02 -4.70
N ALA A 38 11.80 -12.79 -5.28
CA ALA A 38 11.55 -13.01 -6.70
C ALA A 38 12.43 -12.14 -7.61
N LEU A 39 12.62 -10.87 -7.24
CA LEU A 39 13.53 -9.94 -7.93
C LEU A 39 14.96 -10.51 -8.00
N ARG A 40 15.49 -10.93 -6.85
CA ARG A 40 16.83 -11.51 -6.75
C ARG A 40 16.97 -12.76 -7.61
N GLU A 41 15.94 -13.59 -7.67
CA GLU A 41 15.95 -14.79 -8.49
C GLU A 41 15.92 -14.48 -9.99
N ILE A 42 15.10 -13.52 -10.42
CA ILE A 42 15.09 -13.06 -11.83
C ILE A 42 16.46 -12.52 -12.22
N GLN A 43 17.07 -11.68 -11.38
CA GLN A 43 18.41 -11.13 -11.61
C GLN A 43 19.45 -12.24 -11.71
N ARG A 44 19.41 -13.23 -10.80
CA ARG A 44 20.31 -14.39 -10.81
C ARG A 44 20.15 -15.22 -12.10
N LEU A 45 18.93 -15.49 -12.52
CA LEU A 45 18.64 -16.25 -13.73
C LEU A 45 19.09 -15.50 -14.98
N ASN A 46 18.85 -14.20 -15.07
CA ASN A 46 19.29 -13.38 -16.19
C ASN A 46 20.81 -13.27 -16.28
N ALA A 47 21.50 -13.16 -15.13
CA ALA A 47 22.96 -13.13 -15.08
C ALA A 47 23.62 -14.45 -15.51
N ALA A 48 22.89 -15.58 -15.46
CA ALA A 48 23.37 -16.86 -15.95
C ALA A 48 23.31 -16.99 -17.49
N GLU A 49 22.74 -15.99 -18.19
CA GLU A 49 22.59 -15.94 -19.64
C GLU A 49 22.10 -17.27 -20.26
N PRO A 50 20.94 -17.80 -19.81
CA PRO A 50 20.48 -19.15 -20.13
C PRO A 50 20.15 -19.36 -21.62
N TRP A 51 20.01 -18.27 -22.37
CA TRP A 51 19.71 -18.26 -23.80
C TRP A 51 20.92 -18.61 -24.68
N GLY A 52 22.14 -18.66 -24.14
CA GLY A 52 23.33 -18.99 -24.91
C GLY A 52 23.80 -17.87 -25.86
N HIS A 53 24.90 -18.13 -26.56
CA HIS A 53 25.63 -17.12 -27.35
C HIS A 53 25.48 -17.30 -28.87
N ASP A 54 24.65 -18.25 -29.29
CA ASP A 54 24.38 -18.47 -30.72
C ASP A 54 23.38 -17.44 -31.26
N THR A 55 23.09 -17.52 -32.56
CA THR A 55 22.18 -16.58 -33.21
C THR A 55 20.77 -16.62 -32.60
N ALA A 56 20.31 -17.79 -32.16
CA ALA A 56 19.00 -17.94 -31.53
C ALA A 56 18.97 -17.28 -30.15
N GLY A 57 20.02 -17.48 -29.34
CA GLY A 57 20.19 -16.88 -28.03
C GLY A 57 20.28 -15.36 -28.08
N ALA A 58 21.03 -14.81 -29.04
CA ALA A 58 21.13 -13.38 -29.27
C ALA A 58 19.77 -12.77 -29.66
N ALA A 59 19.02 -13.42 -30.56
CA ALA A 59 17.69 -12.98 -30.97
C ALA A 59 16.69 -13.02 -29.80
N PHE A 60 16.69 -14.09 -29.00
CA PHE A 60 15.86 -14.20 -27.81
C PHE A 60 16.17 -13.09 -26.80
N ARG A 61 17.45 -12.88 -26.47
CA ARG A 61 17.85 -11.83 -25.53
C ARG A 61 17.40 -10.46 -26.00
N SER A 62 17.55 -10.17 -27.31
CA SER A 62 17.11 -8.90 -27.89
C SER A 62 15.61 -8.68 -27.72
N ALA A 63 14.78 -9.70 -28.00
CA ALA A 63 13.34 -9.62 -27.83
C ALA A 63 12.93 -9.54 -26.34
N TYR A 64 13.60 -10.31 -25.48
CA TYR A 64 13.34 -10.32 -24.03
C TYR A 64 13.69 -8.98 -23.34
N MET A 65 14.69 -8.26 -23.86
CA MET A 65 15.11 -6.95 -23.35
C MET A 65 14.41 -5.77 -24.04
N GLU A 66 13.60 -6.02 -25.08
CA GLU A 66 12.89 -4.99 -25.81
C GLU A 66 11.94 -4.21 -24.88
N GLY A 67 11.82 -2.90 -25.11
CA GLY A 67 10.91 -2.04 -24.32
C GLY A 67 11.27 -1.92 -22.83
N GLY A 68 12.54 -2.13 -22.47
CA GLY A 68 13.01 -2.08 -21.08
C GLY A 68 12.87 -3.40 -20.33
N GLY A 69 12.51 -4.48 -21.04
CA GLY A 69 12.65 -5.87 -20.61
C GLY A 69 12.12 -6.18 -19.20
N PRO A 70 12.76 -7.14 -18.49
CA PRO A 70 12.36 -7.49 -17.13
C PRO A 70 12.55 -6.32 -16.15
N ASP A 71 13.48 -5.40 -16.39
CA ASP A 71 13.75 -4.25 -15.50
C ASP A 71 12.50 -3.38 -15.30
N THR A 72 11.69 -3.21 -16.34
CA THR A 72 10.44 -2.44 -16.26
C THR A 72 9.41 -3.13 -15.37
N LEU A 73 9.27 -4.46 -15.49
CA LEU A 73 8.39 -5.25 -14.64
C LEU A 73 8.87 -5.21 -13.19
N MET A 74 10.17 -5.42 -13.00
CA MET A 74 10.83 -5.42 -11.70
C MET A 74 10.59 -4.10 -10.96
N LYS A 75 10.86 -2.96 -11.61
CA LYS A 75 10.63 -1.63 -11.02
C LYS A 75 9.16 -1.39 -10.67
N LYS A 76 8.24 -1.72 -11.59
CA LYS A 76 6.80 -1.52 -11.34
C LYS A 76 6.30 -2.33 -10.14
N GLY A 77 6.76 -3.57 -9.98
CA GLY A 77 6.37 -4.37 -8.83
C GLY A 77 7.04 -3.91 -7.53
N GLU A 78 8.26 -3.35 -7.55
CA GLU A 78 8.85 -2.70 -6.37
C GLU A 78 7.98 -1.53 -5.90
N GLU A 79 7.57 -0.67 -6.85
CA GLU A 79 6.67 0.47 -6.57
C GLU A 79 5.31 0.02 -6.00
N LEU A 80 4.76 -1.10 -6.49
CA LEU A 80 3.51 -1.66 -5.99
C LEU A 80 3.67 -2.28 -4.59
N ALA A 81 4.75 -3.03 -4.35
CA ALA A 81 5.05 -3.59 -3.04
C ALA A 81 5.22 -2.48 -2.00
N ALA A 82 5.93 -1.40 -2.34
CA ALA A 82 6.07 -0.23 -1.47
C ALA A 82 4.72 0.41 -1.13
N LYS A 83 3.84 0.60 -2.12
CA LYS A 83 2.48 1.14 -1.89
C LYS A 83 1.65 0.27 -0.96
N VAL A 84 1.78 -1.05 -1.05
CA VAL A 84 1.09 -1.99 -0.15
C VAL A 84 1.59 -1.81 1.28
N VAL A 85 2.91 -1.69 1.48
CA VAL A 85 3.51 -1.45 2.80
C VAL A 85 3.05 -0.10 3.38
N GLU A 86 3.05 0.96 2.58
CA GLU A 86 2.69 2.31 3.00
C GLU A 86 1.20 2.50 3.33
N LEU A 87 0.31 1.68 2.76
CA LEU A 87 -1.13 1.84 2.95
C LEU A 87 -1.54 1.63 4.41
N GLY A 88 -0.92 0.67 5.13
CA GLY A 88 -1.24 0.38 6.53
C GLY A 88 -1.04 1.59 7.46
N PRO A 89 0.16 2.19 7.51
CA PRO A 89 0.42 3.43 8.25
C PRO A 89 -0.50 4.59 7.83
N THR A 90 -0.80 4.71 6.53
CA THR A 90 -1.70 5.76 6.01
C THR A 90 -3.10 5.59 6.57
N VAL A 91 -3.65 4.37 6.55
CA VAL A 91 -4.98 4.07 7.12
C VAL A 91 -5.01 4.32 8.62
N ARG A 92 -3.97 3.92 9.37
CA ARG A 92 -3.87 4.19 10.81
C ARG A 92 -3.95 5.69 11.10
N ARG A 93 -3.13 6.49 10.42
CA ARG A 93 -3.09 7.94 10.60
C ARG A 93 -4.42 8.61 10.27
N SER A 94 -5.05 8.21 9.17
CA SER A 94 -6.37 8.75 8.78
C SER A 94 -7.44 8.44 9.83
N ALA A 95 -7.42 7.24 10.41
CA ALA A 95 -8.37 6.87 11.46
C ALA A 95 -8.12 7.60 12.79
N GLU A 96 -6.87 7.81 13.17
CA GLU A 96 -6.50 8.61 14.35
C GLU A 96 -6.95 10.07 14.19
N ASN A 97 -6.72 10.66 13.01
CA ASN A 97 -7.14 12.03 12.70
C ASN A 97 -8.67 12.18 12.76
N ALA A 98 -9.42 11.26 12.16
CA ALA A 98 -10.88 11.28 12.19
C ALA A 98 -11.44 11.22 13.62
N ARG A 99 -10.90 10.31 14.45
CA ARG A 99 -11.30 10.21 15.87
C ARG A 99 -10.94 11.47 16.67
N GLY A 100 -9.82 12.12 16.36
CA GLY A 100 -9.42 13.39 16.98
C GLY A 100 -10.42 14.51 16.67
N MET A 101 -10.79 14.68 15.40
CA MET A 101 -11.76 15.67 14.95
C MET A 101 -13.14 15.46 15.58
N ASP A 102 -13.62 14.21 15.65
CA ASP A 102 -14.88 13.88 16.34
C ASP A 102 -14.84 14.27 17.83
N GLY A 103 -13.70 14.02 18.49
CA GLY A 103 -13.48 14.37 19.88
C GLY A 103 -13.53 15.89 20.13
N GLU A 104 -12.94 16.68 19.23
CA GLU A 104 -12.98 18.14 19.27
C GLU A 104 -14.39 18.68 19.06
N ARG A 105 -15.11 18.19 18.04
CA ARG A 105 -16.50 18.61 17.77
C ARG A 105 -17.45 18.25 18.91
N ALA A 106 -17.29 17.07 19.51
CA ALA A 106 -18.07 16.68 20.69
C ALA A 106 -17.78 17.57 21.90
N ARG A 107 -16.55 18.07 22.08
CA ARG A 107 -16.23 19.05 23.13
C ARG A 107 -16.91 20.39 22.85
N GLU A 108 -16.83 20.89 21.63
CA GLU A 108 -17.46 22.14 21.22
C GLU A 108 -18.97 22.13 21.46
N VAL A 109 -19.67 21.08 21.03
CA VAL A 109 -21.12 20.91 21.27
C VAL A 109 -21.44 20.85 22.76
N ARG A 110 -20.65 20.13 23.57
CA ARG A 110 -20.85 20.08 25.03
C ARG A 110 -20.69 21.46 25.69
N GLU A 111 -19.72 22.25 25.24
CA GLU A 111 -19.52 23.61 25.77
C GLU A 111 -20.63 24.57 25.37
N ILE A 112 -21.21 24.43 24.17
CA ILE A 112 -22.41 25.17 23.76
C ILE A 112 -23.60 24.78 24.64
N LEU A 113 -23.86 23.48 24.82
CA LEU A 113 -25.00 22.98 25.61
C LEU A 113 -24.94 23.38 27.09
N LYS A 114 -23.75 23.58 27.67
CA LYS A 114 -23.60 24.06 29.06
C LYS A 114 -23.93 25.55 29.23
N ARG A 115 -23.97 26.33 28.15
CA ARG A 115 -24.22 27.78 28.16
C ARG A 115 -25.68 28.14 27.87
N VAL A 116 -26.51 27.13 27.56
CA VAL A 116 -27.96 27.22 27.34
C VAL A 116 -28.66 26.69 28.57
#